data_AF-A7EDE7-F1
#
_entry.id   AF-A7EDE7-F1
#
_cell.length_a   1.000
_cell.length_b   1.000
_cell.length_c   1.000
_cell.angle_alpha   90.00
_cell.angle_beta   90.00
_cell.angle_gamma   90.00
#
_symmetry.space_group_name_H-M   'P 1'
#
loop_
_entity.id
_entity.type
_entity.pdbx_description
1 polymer ?
#
loop_
_entity_poly.entity_id
_entity_poly.type
_entity_poly.pdbx_seq_one_letter_code
_entity_poly.pdbx_strand_id
1 'polypeptide(L)'
;MQRVGGAEALDTVIGNCMSYGCIKTGRTEEEWLENLTPGMRKSLLSDSWRCNQRGFKNPAVRDTWVKEADEKIAKLKAKFPRGGPYVLNHGDLNFSNVFASNDNAERKWKVSAVIDWEAANFLPWWAGIYRSYGLSLKKHPELWECFPPGFTLEDWEPLVKLIDEVQKVWSGGGSHTQSKHGLTDGANHWYGSKDFCECHKIRESFSEWSFGWPKEHLDVFDPELTDTDDDDDEIDRNKHKHAKDEREFQRWFKEISL
;
A
#
# COMPACT_ATOMS: atom_id res chain seq x y z
N MET A 1 10.60 10.15 -5.83
CA MET A 1 10.64 9.71 -4.44
C MET A 1 11.68 8.61 -4.33
N GLN A 2 12.46 8.59 -3.25
CA GLN A 2 13.62 7.69 -3.11
C GLN A 2 13.79 7.30 -1.65
N ARG A 3 14.39 6.13 -1.40
CA ARG A 3 14.91 5.75 -0.09
C ARG A 3 16.11 6.63 0.27
N VAL A 4 16.52 6.59 1.54
CA VAL A 4 17.73 7.30 2.02
C VAL A 4 18.98 6.95 1.19
N GLY A 5 19.09 5.70 0.72
CA GLY A 5 20.18 5.24 -0.15
C GLY A 5 20.05 5.57 -1.65
N GLY A 6 19.05 6.37 -2.06
CA GLY A 6 18.83 6.76 -3.46
C GLY A 6 18.09 5.72 -4.32
N ALA A 7 17.89 4.50 -3.81
CA ALA A 7 17.05 3.49 -4.43
C ALA A 7 15.58 3.93 -4.49
N GLU A 8 14.81 3.34 -5.41
CA GLU A 8 13.39 3.62 -5.54
C GLU A 8 12.62 3.21 -4.26
N ALA A 9 11.74 4.09 -3.78
CA ALA A 9 10.96 3.83 -2.58
C ALA A 9 9.71 3.00 -2.90
N LEU A 10 9.38 2.06 -2.01
CA LEU A 10 8.09 1.39 -2.03
C LEU A 10 7.03 2.31 -1.42
N ASP A 11 5.80 2.22 -1.92
CA ASP A 11 4.69 3.08 -1.52
C ASP A 11 4.09 2.59 -0.21
N THR A 12 4.52 3.24 0.86
CA THR A 12 4.07 2.96 2.21
C THR A 12 2.75 3.67 2.53
N VAL A 13 2.19 4.48 1.63
CA VAL A 13 1.04 5.37 1.93
C VAL A 13 -0.24 4.85 1.28
N ILE A 14 -0.24 4.71 -0.04
CA ILE A 14 -1.45 4.37 -0.80
C ILE A 14 -1.39 2.91 -1.25
N GLY A 15 -0.36 2.58 -2.02
CA GLY A 15 -0.08 1.29 -2.62
C GLY A 15 0.60 0.28 -1.69
N ASN A 16 0.14 0.24 -0.44
CA ASN A 16 0.64 -0.70 0.56
C ASN A 16 -0.30 -1.91 0.72
N CYS A 17 0.29 -3.06 1.02
CA CYS A 17 -0.41 -4.25 1.45
C CYS A 17 0.09 -4.63 2.84
N MET A 18 -0.84 -4.80 3.79
CA MET A 18 -0.49 -5.14 5.18
C MET A 18 0.60 -4.23 5.75
N SER A 19 0.49 -2.92 5.52
CA SER A 19 1.39 -1.86 6.02
C SER A 19 2.76 -1.73 5.32
N TYR A 20 3.13 -2.64 4.41
CA TYR A 20 4.36 -2.55 3.61
C TYR A 20 4.04 -2.13 2.18
N GLY A 21 4.91 -1.31 1.59
CA GLY A 21 4.71 -0.88 0.20
C GLY A 21 4.96 -2.02 -0.77
N CYS A 22 4.00 -2.27 -1.65
CA CYS A 22 4.11 -3.34 -2.65
C CYS A 22 4.32 -2.82 -4.06
N ILE A 23 3.98 -1.55 -4.28
CA ILE A 23 4.28 -0.86 -5.53
C ILE A 23 5.40 0.13 -5.28
N LYS A 24 6.04 0.54 -6.36
CA LYS A 24 7.03 1.60 -6.29
C LYS A 24 6.35 2.97 -6.38
N THR A 25 6.90 3.93 -5.66
CA THR A 25 6.45 5.34 -5.71
C THR A 25 6.96 6.07 -6.93
N GLY A 26 7.95 5.54 -7.65
CA GLY A 26 8.60 6.29 -8.73
C GLY A 26 9.41 7.51 -8.24
N ARG A 27 9.99 8.24 -9.18
CA ARG A 27 10.80 9.45 -8.95
C ARG A 27 9.96 10.71 -8.85
N THR A 28 8.78 10.74 -9.44
CA THR A 28 7.84 11.88 -9.40
C THR A 28 6.46 11.45 -8.92
N GLU A 29 5.59 12.41 -8.62
CA GLU A 29 4.19 12.15 -8.30
C GLU A 29 3.42 11.55 -9.49
N GLU A 30 3.75 11.97 -10.71
CA GLU A 30 3.18 11.39 -11.92
C GLU A 30 3.54 9.93 -12.04
N GLU A 31 4.81 9.57 -11.83
CA GLU A 31 5.25 8.16 -11.82
C GLU A 31 4.57 7.38 -10.69
N TRP A 32 4.37 7.99 -9.53
CA TRP A 32 3.64 7.39 -8.41
C TRP A 32 2.22 6.99 -8.79
N LEU A 33 1.48 7.96 -9.34
CA LEU A 33 0.10 7.77 -9.75
C LEU A 33 -0.01 6.82 -10.94
N GLU A 34 0.99 6.79 -11.80
CA GLU A 34 1.08 5.81 -12.87
C GLU A 34 1.26 4.39 -12.34
N ASN A 35 2.16 4.20 -11.38
CA ASN A 35 2.36 2.89 -10.74
C ASN A 35 1.11 2.39 -9.96
N LEU A 36 0.27 3.30 -9.49
CA LEU A 36 -1.04 2.98 -8.88
C LEU A 36 -2.11 2.58 -9.92
N THR A 37 -1.94 2.94 -11.18
CA THR A 37 -2.98 2.85 -12.21
C THR A 37 -3.47 1.43 -12.50
N PRO A 38 -2.60 0.41 -12.64
CA PRO A 38 -3.07 -0.95 -12.87
C PRO A 38 -4.04 -1.44 -11.79
N GLY A 39 -3.72 -1.20 -10.51
CA GLY A 39 -4.59 -1.55 -9.39
C GLY A 39 -5.92 -0.78 -9.38
N MET A 40 -5.88 0.52 -9.70
CA MET A 40 -7.10 1.33 -9.82
C MET A 40 -7.99 0.87 -10.98
N ARG A 41 -7.39 0.57 -12.14
CA ARG A 41 -8.13 0.10 -13.33
C ARG A 41 -8.76 -1.27 -13.07
N LYS A 42 -8.02 -2.18 -12.43
CA LYS A 42 -8.51 -3.48 -11.98
C LYS A 42 -9.74 -3.33 -11.08
N SER A 43 -9.67 -2.46 -10.08
CA SER A 43 -10.77 -2.17 -9.16
C SER A 43 -12.05 -1.72 -9.89
N LEU A 44 -11.92 -0.72 -10.77
CA LEU A 44 -13.05 -0.15 -11.49
C LEU A 44 -13.69 -1.11 -12.50
N LEU A 45 -12.90 -2.00 -13.10
CA LEU A 45 -13.39 -2.94 -14.10
C LEU A 45 -13.89 -4.25 -13.49
N SER A 46 -13.37 -4.67 -12.33
CA SER A 46 -13.81 -5.89 -11.64
C SER A 46 -15.30 -5.85 -11.30
N ASP A 47 -15.79 -4.72 -10.78
CA ASP A 47 -17.21 -4.55 -10.45
C ASP A 47 -18.11 -4.69 -11.69
N SER A 48 -17.75 -4.01 -12.79
CA SER A 48 -18.47 -4.07 -14.07
C SER A 48 -18.45 -5.47 -14.66
N TRP A 49 -17.30 -6.14 -14.59
CA TRP A 49 -17.12 -7.51 -15.06
C TRP A 49 -18.00 -8.50 -14.27
N ARG A 50 -17.97 -8.43 -12.93
CA ARG A 50 -18.77 -9.30 -12.05
C ARG A 50 -20.27 -9.12 -12.25
N CYS A 51 -20.72 -7.87 -12.38
CA CYS A 51 -22.15 -7.57 -12.54
C CYS A 51 -22.68 -7.93 -13.93
N ASN A 52 -21.82 -8.01 -14.95
CA ASN A 52 -22.27 -8.12 -16.32
C ASN A 52 -21.34 -8.99 -17.19
N GLN A 53 -21.36 -10.30 -16.93
CA GLN A 53 -20.67 -11.30 -17.75
C GLN A 53 -21.01 -11.25 -19.26
N ARG A 54 -22.05 -10.50 -19.68
CA ARG A 54 -22.38 -10.27 -21.11
C ARG A 54 -21.46 -9.26 -21.80
N GLY A 55 -20.75 -8.40 -21.06
CA GLY A 55 -19.77 -7.45 -21.62
C GLY A 55 -18.62 -8.13 -22.37
N PHE A 56 -18.33 -9.40 -22.03
CA PHE A 56 -17.32 -10.24 -22.68
C PHE A 56 -17.56 -10.43 -24.19
N LYS A 57 -18.83 -10.50 -24.62
CA LYS A 57 -19.17 -10.82 -26.02
C LYS A 57 -19.38 -9.59 -26.90
N ASN A 58 -19.37 -8.39 -26.31
CA ASN A 58 -19.63 -7.16 -27.03
C ASN A 58 -18.48 -6.15 -26.84
N PRO A 59 -17.58 -6.02 -27.84
CA PRO A 59 -16.46 -5.08 -27.79
C PRO A 59 -16.89 -3.64 -27.48
N ALA A 60 -18.05 -3.19 -27.97
CA ALA A 60 -18.52 -1.82 -27.73
C ALA A 60 -18.83 -1.55 -26.25
N VAL A 61 -19.38 -2.55 -25.53
CA VAL A 61 -19.66 -2.43 -24.08
C VAL A 61 -18.34 -2.43 -23.30
N ARG A 62 -17.43 -3.33 -23.64
CA ARG A 62 -16.08 -3.41 -23.05
C ARG A 62 -15.32 -2.09 -23.22
N ASP A 63 -15.28 -1.54 -24.43
CA ASP A 63 -14.55 -0.31 -24.74
C ASP A 63 -15.16 0.90 -24.00
N THR A 64 -16.48 0.89 -23.79
CA THR A 64 -17.16 1.90 -22.96
C THR A 64 -16.69 1.83 -21.51
N TRP A 65 -16.64 0.65 -20.90
CA TRP A 65 -16.16 0.49 -19.52
C TRP A 65 -14.71 0.92 -19.35
N VAL A 66 -13.85 0.52 -20.30
CA VAL A 66 -12.43 0.91 -20.32
C VAL A 66 -12.32 2.43 -20.33
N LYS A 67 -13.03 3.09 -21.24
CA LYS A 67 -13.05 4.56 -21.33
C LYS A 67 -13.54 5.21 -20.04
N GLU A 68 -14.63 4.72 -19.45
CA GLU A 68 -15.17 5.25 -18.19
C GLU A 68 -14.18 5.09 -17.02
N ALA A 69 -13.51 3.94 -16.94
CA ALA A 69 -12.48 3.69 -15.93
C ALA A 69 -11.28 4.64 -16.10
N ASP A 70 -10.77 4.77 -17.31
CA ASP A 70 -9.61 5.62 -17.62
C ASP A 70 -9.94 7.11 -17.41
N GLU A 71 -11.14 7.57 -17.77
CA GLU A 71 -11.62 8.92 -17.47
C GLU A 71 -11.75 9.19 -15.96
N LYS A 72 -12.20 8.21 -15.19
CA LYS A 72 -12.30 8.32 -13.73
C LYS A 72 -10.92 8.38 -13.10
N ILE A 73 -9.97 7.55 -13.54
CA ILE A 73 -8.58 7.59 -13.09
C ILE A 73 -7.94 8.93 -13.43
N ALA A 74 -8.14 9.44 -14.65
CA ALA A 74 -7.61 10.75 -15.04
C ALA A 74 -8.15 11.87 -14.13
N LYS A 75 -9.44 11.85 -13.78
CA LYS A 75 -10.04 12.80 -12.83
C LYS A 75 -9.44 12.70 -11.43
N LEU A 76 -9.14 11.48 -10.95
CA LEU A 76 -8.48 11.26 -9.66
C LEU A 76 -7.05 11.80 -9.67
N LYS A 77 -6.25 11.42 -10.69
CA LYS A 77 -4.88 11.92 -10.86
C LYS A 77 -4.82 13.45 -10.93
N ALA A 78 -5.74 14.08 -11.67
CA ALA A 78 -5.76 15.53 -11.83
C ALA A 78 -6.08 16.30 -10.54
N LYS A 79 -6.82 15.66 -9.60
CA LYS A 79 -7.17 16.25 -8.30
C LYS A 79 -6.22 15.84 -7.19
N PHE A 80 -5.31 14.90 -7.44
CA PHE A 80 -4.42 14.40 -6.41
C PHE A 80 -3.57 15.54 -5.83
N PRO A 81 -3.36 15.61 -4.50
CA PRO A 81 -2.65 16.73 -3.89
C PRO A 81 -1.22 16.81 -4.42
N ARG A 82 -0.91 17.92 -5.11
CA ARG A 82 0.45 18.18 -5.59
C ARG A 82 1.40 18.30 -4.39
N GLY A 83 2.42 17.46 -4.36
CA GLY A 83 3.34 17.35 -3.24
C GLY A 83 4.60 18.22 -3.38
N GLY A 84 4.77 19.18 -2.47
CA GLY A 84 6.01 19.93 -2.26
C GLY A 84 5.90 20.75 -0.97
N PRO A 85 6.92 20.79 -0.09
CA PRO A 85 8.23 20.14 -0.21
C PRO A 85 8.17 18.62 0.00
N TYR A 86 9.09 17.91 -0.67
CA TYR A 86 9.38 16.51 -0.38
C TYR A 86 10.37 16.46 0.78
N VAL A 87 10.02 15.69 1.81
CA VAL A 87 10.80 15.57 3.05
C VAL A 87 11.10 14.11 3.34
N LEU A 88 12.14 13.87 4.13
CA LEU A 88 12.42 12.52 4.62
C LEU A 88 11.30 12.11 5.59
N ASN A 89 10.51 11.13 5.18
CA ASN A 89 9.49 10.51 5.99
C ASN A 89 10.03 9.20 6.56
N HIS A 90 9.67 8.90 7.81
CA HIS A 90 10.00 7.63 8.46
C HIS A 90 9.35 6.44 7.75
N GLY A 91 8.18 6.67 7.16
CA GLY A 91 7.42 5.63 6.47
C GLY A 91 6.67 4.68 7.41
N ASP A 92 6.86 4.74 8.74
CA ASP A 92 6.08 4.00 9.74
C ASP A 92 6.20 4.61 11.16
N LEU A 93 6.07 5.94 11.29
CA LEU A 93 6.25 6.57 12.58
C LEU A 93 5.02 6.35 13.49
N ASN A 94 5.23 5.60 14.57
CA ASN A 94 4.22 5.31 15.59
C ASN A 94 4.88 5.20 16.98
N PHE A 95 4.09 5.06 18.05
CA PHE A 95 4.61 5.05 19.42
C PHE A 95 5.55 3.88 19.75
N SER A 96 5.44 2.73 19.07
CA SER A 96 6.37 1.60 19.32
C SER A 96 7.75 1.84 18.70
N ASN A 97 7.86 2.79 17.76
CA ASN A 97 9.10 3.11 17.05
C ASN A 97 9.84 4.30 17.66
N VAL A 98 9.33 4.87 18.76
CA VAL A 98 9.89 6.04 19.46
C VAL A 98 10.31 5.65 20.86
N PHE A 99 11.60 5.80 21.16
CA PHE A 99 12.11 5.72 22.52
C PHE A 99 12.22 7.11 23.12
N ALA A 100 11.75 7.25 24.36
CA ALA A 100 11.96 8.44 25.16
C ALA A 100 12.71 8.08 26.45
N SER A 101 13.56 8.99 26.91
CA SER A 101 14.29 8.87 28.17
C SER A 101 14.37 10.23 28.85
N ASN A 102 14.38 10.22 30.18
CA ASN A 102 14.70 11.38 31.00
C ASN A 102 16.12 11.34 31.57
N ASP A 103 16.95 10.39 31.09
CA ASP A 103 18.37 10.28 31.42
C ASP A 103 19.17 11.34 30.64
N ASN A 104 18.99 12.59 31.06
CA ASN A 104 19.73 13.76 30.57
C ASN A 104 19.89 14.76 31.71
N ALA A 105 20.79 15.73 31.54
CA ALA A 105 21.14 16.72 32.58
C ALA A 105 19.93 17.51 33.11
N GLU A 106 18.89 17.71 32.28
CA GLU A 106 17.67 18.44 32.65
C GLU A 106 16.63 17.55 33.34
N ARG A 107 16.83 16.23 33.39
CA ARG A 107 15.86 15.23 33.89
C ARG A 107 14.46 15.35 33.26
N LYS A 108 14.39 15.75 32.00
CA LYS A 108 13.13 15.88 31.24
C LYS A 108 12.99 14.77 30.22
N TRP A 109 11.78 14.27 30.00
CA TRP A 109 11.51 13.32 28.92
C TRP A 109 11.85 13.95 27.57
N LYS A 110 12.77 13.33 26.85
CA LYS A 110 13.16 13.67 25.48
C LYS A 110 13.16 12.39 24.65
N VAL A 111 12.86 12.50 23.36
CA VAL A 111 13.05 11.39 22.41
C VAL A 111 14.54 11.06 22.41
N SER A 112 14.88 9.82 22.74
CA SER A 112 16.26 9.32 22.80
C SER A 112 16.64 8.55 21.54
N ALA A 113 15.67 7.91 20.88
CA ALA A 113 15.88 7.23 19.61
C ALA A 113 14.57 7.09 18.83
N VAL A 114 14.71 6.96 17.51
CA VAL A 114 13.65 6.55 16.59
C VAL A 114 14.20 5.37 15.78
N ILE A 115 13.49 4.25 15.73
CA ILE A 115 13.94 2.98 15.12
C ILE A 115 13.05 2.58 13.94
N ASP A 116 13.40 1.50 13.25
CA ASP A 116 12.62 0.92 12.13
C ASP A 116 12.52 1.83 10.90
N TRP A 117 13.70 2.26 10.42
CA TRP A 117 13.87 3.16 9.27
C TRP A 117 13.82 2.45 7.90
N GLU A 118 13.56 1.14 7.83
CA GLU A 118 13.54 0.38 6.57
C GLU A 118 12.48 0.85 5.56
N ALA A 119 11.43 1.48 6.07
CA ALA A 119 10.33 2.09 5.30
C ALA A 119 10.59 3.55 4.90
N ALA A 120 11.71 4.13 5.33
CA ALA A 120 11.95 5.56 5.18
C ALA A 120 12.21 5.98 3.74
N ASN A 121 11.55 7.08 3.34
CA ASN A 121 11.52 7.55 1.97
C ASN A 121 11.29 9.06 1.89
N PHE A 122 11.72 9.68 0.80
CA PHE A 122 11.39 11.06 0.48
C PHE A 122 10.02 11.11 -0.19
N LEU A 123 9.02 11.62 0.54
CA LEU A 123 7.62 11.78 0.12
C LEU A 123 7.14 13.22 0.37
N PRO A 124 5.98 13.62 -0.17
CA PRO A 124 5.37 14.90 0.21
C PRO A 124 5.20 15.02 1.73
N TRP A 125 5.35 16.23 2.29
CA TRP A 125 5.24 16.47 3.74
C TRP A 125 3.99 15.88 4.40
N TRP A 126 2.87 15.86 3.68
CA TRP A 126 1.59 15.37 4.18
C TRP A 126 1.57 13.83 4.33
N ALA A 127 2.45 13.10 3.65
CA ALA A 127 2.42 11.65 3.57
C ALA A 127 2.63 10.98 4.93
N GLY A 128 3.62 11.44 5.69
CA GLY A 128 3.89 10.94 7.04
C GLY A 128 2.73 11.21 7.98
N ILE A 129 2.16 12.42 7.94
CA ILE A 129 1.00 12.81 8.75
C ILE A 129 -0.22 11.97 8.39
N TYR A 130 -0.46 11.75 7.10
CA TYR A 130 -1.57 10.93 6.62
C TYR A 130 -1.42 9.47 7.07
N ARG A 131 -0.24 8.87 6.93
CA ARG A 131 0.01 7.50 7.40
C ARG A 131 -0.12 7.40 8.93
N SER A 132 0.33 8.43 9.64
CA SER A 132 0.19 8.54 11.09
C SER A 132 -1.21 9.02 11.53
N TYR A 133 -2.18 9.23 10.63
CA TYR A 133 -3.50 9.77 10.99
C TYR A 133 -4.28 8.89 12.00
N GLY A 134 -3.93 7.61 12.11
CA GLY A 134 -4.39 6.73 13.19
C GLY A 134 -3.99 7.21 14.60
N LEU A 135 -2.89 7.97 14.72
CA LEU A 135 -2.55 8.81 15.86
C LEU A 135 -3.44 10.06 15.82
N SER A 136 -4.74 9.87 16.05
CA SER A 136 -5.80 10.87 15.92
C SER A 136 -5.33 12.30 16.16
N LEU A 137 -5.09 13.07 15.09
CA LEU A 137 -4.70 14.49 15.20
C LEU A 137 -5.76 15.31 15.96
N LYS A 138 -7.01 14.85 15.96
CA LYS A 138 -8.10 15.40 16.78
C LYS A 138 -7.86 15.24 18.29
N LYS A 139 -7.13 14.20 18.71
CA LYS A 139 -6.75 13.95 20.11
C LYS A 139 -5.44 14.64 20.50
N HIS A 140 -4.64 15.04 19.51
CA HIS A 140 -3.30 15.60 19.68
C HIS A 140 -3.12 16.89 18.87
N PRO A 141 -3.82 17.97 19.24
CA PRO A 141 -3.75 19.24 18.51
C PRO A 141 -2.36 19.87 18.49
N GLU A 142 -1.47 19.50 19.41
CA GLU A 142 -0.06 19.88 19.38
C GLU A 142 0.66 19.43 18.10
N LEU A 143 0.19 18.37 17.44
CA LEU A 143 0.77 17.88 16.19
C LEU A 143 0.50 18.82 15.00
N TRP A 144 -0.42 19.80 15.15
CA TRP A 144 -0.64 20.82 14.13
C TRP A 144 0.58 21.73 13.93
N GLU A 145 1.47 21.85 14.93
CA GLU A 145 2.72 22.60 14.77
C GLU A 145 3.67 21.97 13.75
N CYS A 146 3.46 20.69 13.38
CA CYS A 146 4.22 20.02 12.34
C CYS A 146 3.78 20.37 10.91
N PHE A 147 2.69 21.11 10.75
CA PHE A 147 2.18 21.50 9.44
C PHE A 147 2.98 22.67 8.86
N PRO A 148 3.06 22.79 7.52
CA PRO A 148 3.66 23.95 6.89
C PRO A 148 2.99 25.25 7.37
N PRO A 149 3.75 26.35 7.55
CA PRO A 149 3.19 27.63 7.96
C PRO A 149 2.00 28.04 7.08
N GLY A 150 0.86 28.36 7.72
CA GLY A 150 -0.36 28.79 7.04
C GLY A 150 -1.30 27.66 6.61
N PHE A 151 -0.94 26.39 6.82
CA PHE A 151 -1.85 25.26 6.61
C PHE A 151 -2.69 25.00 7.87
N THR A 152 -4.01 24.90 7.73
CA THR A 152 -4.92 24.71 8.87
C THR A 152 -5.60 23.33 8.87
N LEU A 153 -6.36 23.04 9.93
CA LEU A 153 -7.19 21.84 10.02
C LEU A 153 -8.26 21.82 8.90
N GLU A 154 -8.80 22.98 8.56
CA GLU A 154 -9.79 23.13 7.49
C GLU A 154 -9.19 22.81 6.11
N ASP A 155 -7.88 22.99 5.93
CA ASP A 155 -7.16 22.58 4.72
C ASP A 155 -6.84 21.08 4.71
N TRP A 156 -6.72 20.46 5.88
CA TRP A 156 -6.38 19.05 6.03
C TRP A 156 -7.50 18.12 5.54
N GLU A 157 -8.74 18.37 5.95
CA GLU A 157 -9.87 17.48 5.61
C GLU A 157 -10.10 17.35 4.09
N PRO A 158 -10.09 18.44 3.29
CA PRO A 158 -10.15 18.34 1.83
C PRO A 158 -8.97 17.56 1.24
N LEU A 159 -7.75 17.76 1.76
CA LEU A 159 -6.56 17.05 1.28
C LEU A 159 -6.66 15.55 1.54
N VAL A 160 -7.04 15.15 2.76
CA VAL A 160 -7.27 13.74 3.13
C VAL A 160 -8.30 13.09 2.23
N LYS A 161 -9.41 13.78 1.98
CA LYS A 161 -10.48 13.25 1.10
C LYS A 161 -9.96 12.92 -0.30
N LEU A 162 -9.08 13.76 -0.86
CA LEU A 162 -8.49 13.53 -2.18
C LEU A 162 -7.57 12.29 -2.19
N ILE A 163 -6.79 12.10 -1.11
CA ILE A 163 -5.94 10.91 -0.94
C ILE A 163 -6.80 9.66 -0.76
N ASP A 164 -7.81 9.72 0.10
CA ASP A 164 -8.74 8.61 0.37
C ASP A 164 -9.48 8.17 -0.89
N GLU A 165 -9.86 9.10 -1.78
CA GLU A 165 -10.48 8.77 -3.06
C GLU A 165 -9.57 7.90 -3.93
N VAL A 166 -8.27 8.20 -4.00
CA VAL A 166 -7.28 7.38 -4.71
C VAL A 166 -7.05 6.05 -4.00
N GLN A 167 -6.81 6.08 -2.68
CA GLN A 167 -6.56 4.87 -1.88
C GLN A 167 -7.74 3.90 -1.93
N LYS A 168 -8.97 4.40 -1.86
CA LYS A 168 -10.18 3.57 -1.97
C LYS A 168 -10.27 2.87 -3.32
N VAL A 169 -10.01 3.58 -4.41
CA VAL A 169 -10.05 2.96 -5.74
C VAL A 169 -8.90 1.97 -5.89
N TRP A 170 -7.68 2.33 -5.49
CA TRP A 170 -6.55 1.41 -5.54
C TRP A 170 -6.77 0.15 -4.70
N SER A 171 -7.20 0.29 -3.45
CA SER A 171 -7.38 -0.86 -2.53
C SER A 171 -8.42 -1.87 -3.02
N GLY A 172 -9.42 -1.44 -3.79
CA GLY A 172 -10.42 -2.32 -4.40
C GLY A 172 -9.89 -3.24 -5.51
N GLY A 173 -8.65 -3.08 -5.98
CA GLY A 173 -8.05 -3.95 -6.98
C GLY A 173 -6.59 -4.32 -6.71
N GLY A 174 -5.86 -3.43 -6.06
CA GLY A 174 -4.45 -3.58 -5.73
C GLY A 174 -4.16 -4.12 -4.34
N SER A 175 -5.05 -4.03 -3.34
CA SER A 175 -4.70 -4.49 -1.98
C SER A 175 -4.56 -6.02 -1.87
N HIS A 176 -3.91 -6.50 -0.81
CA HIS A 176 -3.74 -7.94 -0.49
C HIS A 176 -5.03 -8.79 -0.47
N THR A 177 -6.20 -8.16 -0.36
CA THR A 177 -7.49 -8.87 -0.42
C THR A 177 -7.93 -9.19 -1.85
N GLN A 178 -7.39 -8.44 -2.81
CA GLN A 178 -7.68 -8.54 -4.23
C GLN A 178 -6.43 -8.90 -5.03
N SER A 179 -5.25 -8.91 -4.42
CA SER A 179 -3.97 -9.27 -5.01
C SER A 179 -3.35 -10.42 -4.25
N LYS A 180 -2.68 -11.32 -4.95
CA LYS A 180 -1.92 -12.41 -4.32
C LYS A 180 -0.46 -12.02 -4.22
N HIS A 181 0.10 -12.16 -3.03
CA HIS A 181 1.55 -12.26 -2.91
C HIS A 181 1.97 -13.70 -3.17
N GLY A 182 3.24 -13.92 -3.47
CA GLY A 182 3.78 -15.28 -3.58
C GLY A 182 3.64 -16.08 -2.28
N LEU A 183 4.38 -17.19 -2.22
CA LEU A 183 4.47 -18.08 -1.06
C LEU A 183 4.69 -17.40 0.30
N THR A 184 5.06 -16.13 0.29
CA THR A 184 5.49 -15.30 1.41
C THR A 184 4.34 -14.71 2.24
N ASP A 185 3.06 -14.98 1.90
CA ASP A 185 1.90 -14.59 2.72
C ASP A 185 1.73 -15.52 3.95
N GLY A 186 2.80 -15.64 4.73
CA GLY A 186 2.82 -16.29 6.03
C GLY A 186 3.27 -17.75 5.98
N ALA A 187 3.91 -18.20 4.91
CA ALA A 187 4.49 -19.56 4.90
C ALA A 187 5.57 -19.70 5.97
N ASN A 188 6.34 -18.64 6.24
CA ASN A 188 7.38 -18.68 7.25
C ASN A 188 6.90 -18.07 8.57
N HIS A 189 6.79 -18.94 9.57
CA HIS A 189 6.60 -18.58 10.97
C HIS A 189 7.78 -19.13 11.77
N TRP A 190 8.47 -18.25 12.48
CA TRP A 190 9.53 -18.61 13.40
C TRP A 190 9.01 -18.48 14.82
N TYR A 191 9.13 -19.54 15.59
CA TYR A 191 8.79 -19.53 17.00
C TYR A 191 10.08 -19.40 17.81
N GLY A 192 10.12 -18.43 18.72
CA GLY A 192 11.18 -18.30 19.70
C GLY A 192 11.36 -19.63 20.43
N SER A 193 12.60 -20.12 20.46
CA SER A 193 12.93 -21.41 21.10
C SER A 193 12.83 -21.36 22.62
N LYS A 194 12.71 -20.16 23.21
CA LYS A 194 12.64 -19.92 24.64
C LYS A 194 11.53 -18.92 24.97
N ASP A 195 11.04 -19.02 26.20
CA ASP A 195 10.17 -18.01 26.79
C ASP A 195 10.97 -16.70 26.96
N PHE A 196 10.33 -15.55 26.74
CA PHE A 196 10.96 -14.22 26.84
C PHE A 196 11.64 -13.98 28.20
N CYS A 197 10.97 -14.29 29.32
CA CYS A 197 11.57 -14.41 30.65
C CYS A 197 10.84 -15.44 31.51
N GLU A 198 11.46 -15.90 32.61
CA GLU A 198 10.80 -16.80 33.59
C GLU A 198 9.51 -16.19 34.16
N CYS A 199 9.48 -14.86 34.26
CA CYS A 199 8.37 -14.04 34.72
C CYS A 199 7.21 -13.88 33.72
N HIS A 200 7.50 -13.98 32.42
CA HIS A 200 6.55 -13.78 31.32
C HIS A 200 6.84 -14.84 30.27
N LYS A 201 6.12 -15.97 30.39
CA LYS A 201 6.21 -17.12 29.49
C LYS A 201 5.55 -16.85 28.14
N ILE A 202 5.91 -15.75 27.52
CA ILE A 202 5.52 -15.41 26.16
C ILE A 202 6.55 -16.06 25.26
N ARG A 203 6.10 -16.94 24.38
CA ARG A 203 6.92 -17.41 23.24
C ARG A 203 6.69 -16.45 22.10
N GLU A 204 7.74 -15.73 21.73
CA GLU A 204 7.69 -14.84 20.59
C GLU A 204 7.42 -15.65 19.32
N SER A 205 6.54 -15.15 18.47
CA SER A 205 6.37 -15.67 17.12
C SER A 205 6.64 -14.54 16.15
N PHE A 206 7.54 -14.76 15.22
CA PHE A 206 7.81 -13.86 14.12
C PHE A 206 7.19 -14.47 12.88
N SER A 207 6.44 -13.69 12.13
CA SER A 207 6.06 -14.06 10.77
C SER A 207 6.97 -13.33 9.80
N GLU A 208 7.02 -13.82 8.57
CA GLU A 208 7.73 -13.20 7.45
C GLU A 208 7.43 -11.72 7.27
N TRP A 209 6.22 -11.32 7.63
CA TRP A 209 5.73 -9.95 7.49
C TRP A 209 6.40 -9.03 8.50
N SER A 210 6.86 -9.56 9.63
CA SER A 210 7.59 -8.79 10.66
C SER A 210 8.99 -8.35 10.21
N PHE A 211 9.52 -8.90 9.12
CA PHE A 211 10.90 -8.65 8.67
C PHE A 211 11.01 -7.67 7.49
N GLY A 212 9.90 -7.06 7.06
CA GLY A 212 9.90 -6.11 5.94
C GLY A 212 10.36 -6.73 4.61
N TRP A 213 10.19 -8.05 4.44
CA TRP A 213 10.55 -8.71 3.20
C TRP A 213 9.75 -8.17 2.01
N PRO A 214 10.37 -7.99 0.83
CA PRO A 214 9.67 -7.58 -0.36
C PRO A 214 8.52 -8.54 -0.66
N LYS A 215 7.33 -7.97 -0.84
CA LYS A 215 6.16 -8.72 -1.29
C LYS A 215 5.89 -8.38 -2.74
N GLU A 216 6.09 -9.35 -3.63
CA GLU A 216 5.73 -9.21 -5.03
C GLU A 216 4.26 -9.54 -5.23
N HIS A 217 3.52 -8.68 -5.93
CA HIS A 217 2.16 -8.97 -6.38
C HIS A 217 2.24 -9.79 -7.65
N LEU A 218 1.62 -10.97 -7.62
CA LEU A 218 1.65 -11.90 -8.75
C LEU A 218 0.58 -11.58 -9.80
N ASP A 219 -0.45 -10.83 -9.49
CA ASP A 219 -1.67 -10.85 -10.32
C ASP A 219 -2.11 -9.51 -10.92
N VAL A 220 -1.67 -8.40 -10.33
CA VAL A 220 -1.97 -7.04 -10.84
C VAL A 220 -0.86 -6.51 -11.74
N PHE A 221 0.36 -7.03 -11.59
CA PHE A 221 1.57 -6.45 -12.17
C PHE A 221 2.43 -7.43 -12.98
N ASP A 222 2.03 -8.70 -13.07
CA ASP A 222 2.71 -9.69 -13.89
C ASP A 222 1.78 -10.18 -15.03
N PRO A 223 1.85 -9.54 -16.21
CA PRO A 223 1.07 -9.95 -17.37
C PRO A 223 1.55 -11.28 -17.95
N GLU A 224 2.69 -11.84 -17.54
CA GLU A 224 3.27 -13.06 -18.11
C GLU A 224 3.02 -14.31 -17.26
N LEU A 225 2.38 -14.17 -16.09
CA LEU A 225 2.03 -15.31 -15.25
C LEU A 225 1.17 -16.30 -16.03
N THR A 226 1.83 -17.35 -16.48
CA THR A 226 1.28 -18.43 -17.28
C THR A 226 0.42 -19.24 -16.33
N ASP A 227 -0.89 -19.04 -16.46
CA ASP A 227 -1.85 -19.99 -15.93
C ASP A 227 -1.48 -21.33 -16.56
N THR A 228 -0.95 -22.26 -15.75
CA THR A 228 -0.85 -23.63 -16.18
C THR A 228 -2.30 -24.05 -16.40
N ASP A 229 -2.71 -24.16 -17.67
CA ASP A 229 -4.06 -24.62 -18.06
C ASP A 229 -4.37 -26.05 -17.55
N ASP A 230 -3.44 -26.66 -16.81
CA ASP A 230 -3.55 -27.98 -16.24
C ASP A 230 -4.24 -27.93 -14.88
N ASP A 231 -5.42 -28.55 -14.84
CA ASP A 231 -6.06 -29.16 -13.66
C ASP A 231 -5.16 -30.26 -13.03
N ASP A 232 -3.84 -30.04 -12.94
CA ASP A 232 -2.94 -30.93 -12.25
C ASP A 232 -3.12 -30.71 -10.74
N ASP A 233 -3.97 -31.55 -10.17
CA ASP A 233 -4.27 -31.69 -8.73
C ASP A 233 -3.03 -31.91 -7.84
N GLU A 234 -1.84 -32.04 -8.43
CA GLU A 234 -0.55 -32.26 -7.77
C GLU A 234 0.32 -31.00 -7.58
N ILE A 235 0.08 -29.89 -8.29
CA ILE A 235 0.88 -28.67 -8.08
C ILE A 235 0.24 -27.83 -6.95
N ASP A 236 0.69 -28.15 -5.74
CA ASP A 236 0.67 -27.33 -4.53
C ASP A 236 -0.60 -26.48 -4.30
N ARG A 237 -1.58 -27.11 -3.65
CA ARG A 237 -2.93 -26.59 -3.35
C ARG A 237 -2.97 -25.21 -2.68
N ASN A 238 -1.84 -24.67 -2.23
CA ASN A 238 -1.76 -23.40 -1.51
C ASN A 238 -1.15 -22.24 -2.30
N LYS A 239 -0.57 -22.46 -3.50
CA LYS A 239 0.33 -21.46 -4.09
C LYS A 239 -0.35 -20.42 -5.01
N HIS A 240 -1.33 -20.81 -5.83
CA HIS A 240 -1.81 -19.93 -6.93
C HIS A 240 -3.30 -20.01 -7.28
N LYS A 241 -4.16 -20.62 -6.45
CA LYS A 241 -5.58 -20.76 -6.80
C LYS A 241 -6.36 -19.46 -6.53
N HIS A 242 -6.31 -18.52 -7.48
CA HIS A 242 -7.39 -17.56 -7.68
C HIS A 242 -8.69 -18.33 -7.91
N ALA A 243 -9.84 -17.78 -7.50
CA ALA A 243 -11.11 -18.40 -7.85
C ALA A 243 -11.30 -18.38 -9.38
N LYS A 244 -12.10 -19.30 -9.94
CA LYS A 244 -12.24 -19.44 -11.41
C LYS A 244 -12.66 -18.12 -12.07
N ASP A 245 -13.60 -17.42 -11.46
CA ASP A 245 -14.08 -16.10 -11.88
C ASP A 245 -12.96 -15.05 -11.85
N GLU A 246 -12.12 -15.05 -10.83
CA GLU A 246 -10.98 -14.14 -10.72
C GLU A 246 -9.92 -14.41 -11.81
N ARG A 247 -9.66 -15.68 -12.16
CA ARG A 247 -8.79 -16.03 -13.29
C ARG A 247 -9.35 -15.58 -14.63
N GLU A 248 -10.64 -15.81 -14.86
CA GLU A 248 -11.33 -15.35 -16.08
C GLU A 248 -11.28 -13.82 -16.20
N PHE A 249 -11.47 -13.11 -15.09
CA PHE A 249 -11.32 -11.66 -15.04
C PHE A 249 -9.89 -11.21 -15.34
N GLN A 250 -8.87 -11.82 -14.74
CA GLN A 250 -7.46 -11.47 -14.98
C GLN A 250 -7.07 -11.67 -16.46
N ARG A 251 -7.49 -12.79 -17.06
CA ARG A 251 -7.28 -13.06 -18.50
C ARG A 251 -7.94 -11.97 -19.34
N TRP A 252 -9.19 -11.62 -19.06
CA TRP A 252 -9.89 -10.53 -19.75
C TRP A 252 -9.25 -9.16 -19.53
N PHE A 253 -8.82 -8.86 -18.30
CA PHE A 253 -8.18 -7.60 -17.94
C PHE A 253 -6.82 -7.42 -18.64
N LYS A 254 -6.09 -8.51 -18.86
CA LYS A 254 -4.86 -8.54 -19.64
C LYS A 254 -5.13 -8.20 -21.12
N GLU A 255 -6.15 -8.79 -21.72
CA GLU A 255 -6.50 -8.55 -23.14
C GLU A 255 -6.79 -7.06 -23.44
N ILE A 256 -7.29 -6.31 -22.47
CA ILE A 256 -7.62 -4.87 -22.61
C ILE A 256 -6.53 -3.92 -22.12
N SER A 257 -5.43 -4.47 -21.61
CA SER A 257 -4.30 -3.69 -21.07
C SER A 257 -3.07 -3.74 -21.99
N LEU A 258 -3.10 -4.55 -23.05
CA LEU A 258 -2.13 -4.59 -24.16
C LEU A 258 -2.51 -3.56 -25.24
#